data_AF-A0A353DUW7-F1
#
_entry.id   AF-A0A353DUW7-F1
#
_cell.length_a   1.000
_cell.length_b   1.000
_cell.length_c   1.000
_cell.angle_alpha   90.00
_cell.angle_beta   90.00
_cell.angle_gamma   90.00
#
_symmetry.space_group_name_H-M   'P 1'
#
loop_
_entity.id
_entity.type
_entity.pdbx_description
1 polymer ?
#
loop_
_entity_poly.entity_id
_entity_poly.type
_entity_poly.pdbx_seq_one_letter_code
_entity_poly.pdbx_strand_id
1 'polypeptide(L)'
;MSSFHTRQGGAGDVEATYLICLKTGDHGADGTDLYVEDPDALGRIFVGPYLFFEPELSLILEDDQGVCGYALAALDSKSFYQRYEESWRPRLCEEHPMPEGDPATWSPSQTVHSWYHEPDYHCPEPYAHYPSHMHIDFLARARGHG
;
A
#
# COMPACT_ATOMS: atom_id res chain seq x y z
N MET A 1 15.98 -23.14 -9.34
CA MET A 1 15.35 -21.89 -9.81
C MET A 1 14.02 -21.80 -9.10
N SER A 2 13.78 -20.76 -8.30
CA SER A 2 12.46 -20.55 -7.70
C SER A 2 11.46 -20.33 -8.83
N SER A 3 10.34 -21.04 -8.79
CA SER A 3 9.27 -20.89 -9.77
C SER A 3 8.34 -19.80 -9.26
N PHE A 4 8.41 -18.63 -9.88
CA PHE A 4 7.48 -17.54 -9.60
C PHE A 4 6.19 -17.74 -10.38
N HIS A 5 5.06 -17.48 -9.74
CA HIS A 5 3.76 -17.43 -10.41
C HIS A 5 2.92 -16.30 -9.85
N THR A 6 2.03 -15.78 -10.69
CA THR A 6 1.07 -14.76 -10.29
C THR A 6 -0.32 -15.35 -10.15
N ARG A 7 -1.08 -14.84 -9.20
CA ARG A 7 -2.52 -15.08 -9.07
C ARG A 7 -3.24 -13.80 -8.73
N GLN A 8 -4.57 -13.83 -8.89
CA GLN A 8 -5.41 -12.74 -8.41
C GLN A 8 -5.34 -12.64 -6.88
N GLY A 9 -5.27 -11.41 -6.39
CA GLY A 9 -5.28 -11.09 -4.97
C GLY A 9 -6.68 -10.93 -4.40
N GLY A 10 -6.79 -10.99 -3.08
CA GLY A 10 -8.03 -10.69 -2.36
C GLY A 10 -7.81 -10.45 -0.88
N ALA A 11 -8.90 -10.41 -0.11
CA ALA A 11 -8.86 -10.09 1.32
C ALA A 11 -7.99 -11.03 2.17
N GLY A 12 -7.78 -12.28 1.72
CA GLY A 12 -6.88 -13.23 2.38
C GLY A 12 -5.39 -12.89 2.28
N ASP A 13 -5.02 -11.94 1.41
CA ASP A 13 -3.63 -11.55 1.16
C ASP A 13 -3.18 -10.32 1.96
N VAL A 14 -4.08 -9.69 2.72
CA VAL A 14 -3.83 -8.42 3.43
C VAL A 14 -2.60 -8.50 4.32
N GLU A 15 -2.49 -9.52 5.17
CA GLU A 15 -1.35 -9.65 6.09
C GLU A 15 -0.01 -9.78 5.34
N ALA A 16 0.04 -10.66 4.33
CA ALA A 16 1.26 -10.91 3.58
C ALA A 16 1.69 -9.69 2.75
N THR A 17 0.72 -8.98 2.15
CA THR A 17 0.98 -7.79 1.35
C THR A 17 1.31 -6.57 2.19
N TYR A 18 0.75 -6.44 3.39
CA TYR A 18 1.15 -5.40 4.37
C TYR A 18 2.59 -5.62 4.82
N LEU A 19 2.96 -6.87 5.12
CA LEU A 19 4.34 -7.20 5.44
C LEU A 19 5.29 -6.82 4.29
N ILE A 20 4.92 -7.09 3.03
CA ILE A 20 5.74 -6.69 1.88
C ILE A 20 5.87 -5.17 1.81
N CYS A 21 4.76 -4.44 1.95
CA CYS A 21 4.75 -2.97 1.96
C CYS A 21 5.64 -2.40 3.06
N LEU A 22 5.65 -2.99 4.25
CA LEU A 22 6.57 -2.64 5.32
C LEU A 22 8.03 -2.95 4.94
N LYS A 23 8.30 -4.13 4.39
CA LYS A 23 9.62 -4.58 3.93
C LYS A 23 10.16 -3.79 2.73
N THR A 24 9.34 -2.92 2.14
CA THR A 24 9.74 -1.98 1.09
C THR A 24 9.44 -0.52 1.45
N GLY A 25 9.04 -0.26 2.69
CA GLY A 25 8.50 1.02 3.16
C GLY A 25 9.55 2.11 3.44
N ASP A 26 10.84 1.80 3.34
CA ASP A 26 11.93 2.77 3.39
C ASP A 26 12.49 3.02 1.99
N HIS A 27 11.72 3.72 1.15
CA HIS A 27 12.09 4.01 -0.23
C HIS A 27 12.51 2.75 -1.04
N GLY A 28 11.82 1.63 -0.82
CA GLY A 28 12.13 0.32 -1.43
C GLY A 28 13.06 -0.58 -0.60
N ALA A 29 13.63 -0.07 0.49
CA ALA A 29 14.34 -0.82 1.52
C ALA A 29 13.41 -1.24 2.68
N ASP A 30 13.96 -2.04 3.60
CA ASP A 30 13.20 -2.60 4.73
C ASP A 30 12.89 -1.51 5.76
N GLY A 31 11.61 -1.17 5.91
CA GLY A 31 11.12 -0.18 6.87
C GLY A 31 10.80 -0.74 8.26
N THR A 32 11.06 -2.03 8.54
CA THR A 32 10.65 -2.68 9.81
C THR A 32 11.09 -1.92 11.05
N ASP A 33 12.31 -1.38 11.04
CA ASP A 33 12.88 -0.66 12.19
C ASP A 33 12.33 0.78 12.32
N LEU A 34 11.67 1.31 11.28
CA LEU A 34 11.07 2.65 11.27
C LEU A 34 9.64 2.65 11.81
N TYR A 35 8.85 1.61 11.49
CA TYR A 35 7.42 1.55 11.79
C TYR A 35 7.10 0.57 12.92
N VAL A 36 8.00 0.41 13.90
CA VAL A 36 7.86 -0.53 15.02
C VAL A 36 6.55 -0.35 15.80
N GLU A 37 6.09 0.91 15.94
CA GLU A 37 4.87 1.25 16.66
C GLU A 37 3.59 0.81 15.93
N ASP A 38 3.61 0.82 14.60
CA ASP A 38 2.47 0.41 13.76
C ASP A 38 2.99 -0.14 12.42
N PRO A 39 3.34 -1.44 12.38
CA PRO A 39 3.90 -2.09 11.20
C PRO A 39 2.98 -2.05 9.97
N ASP A 40 1.68 -1.89 10.19
CA ASP A 40 0.64 -1.93 9.18
C ASP A 40 0.32 -0.53 8.60
N ALA A 41 0.93 0.54 9.14
CA ALA A 41 0.56 1.92 8.82
C ALA A 41 0.59 2.21 7.31
N LEU A 42 1.68 1.84 6.64
CA LEU A 42 1.81 2.01 5.19
C LEU A 42 0.83 1.13 4.41
N GLY A 43 0.64 -0.12 4.83
CA GLY A 43 -0.25 -1.08 4.17
C GLY A 43 -1.70 -0.58 4.11
N ARG A 44 -2.17 0.11 5.16
CA ARG A 44 -3.52 0.70 5.20
C ARG A 44 -3.78 1.76 4.12
N ILE A 45 -2.75 2.41 3.59
CA ILE A 45 -2.89 3.40 2.49
C ILE A 45 -2.56 2.75 1.15
N PHE A 46 -1.43 2.06 1.07
CA PHE A 46 -0.81 1.68 -0.20
C PHE A 46 -1.19 0.27 -0.68
N VAL A 47 -1.91 -0.51 0.15
CA VAL A 47 -2.26 -1.91 -0.17
C VAL A 47 -3.75 -2.19 0.04
N GLY A 48 -4.25 -2.01 1.26
CA GLY A 48 -5.60 -2.41 1.67
C GLY A 48 -6.72 -1.91 0.75
N PRO A 49 -6.74 -0.62 0.37
CA PRO A 49 -7.72 -0.07 -0.55
C PRO A 49 -7.77 -0.79 -1.91
N TYR A 50 -6.63 -1.21 -2.46
CA TYR A 50 -6.59 -1.88 -3.77
C TYR A 50 -7.18 -3.28 -3.70
N LEU A 51 -6.79 -4.06 -2.68
CA LEU A 51 -7.36 -5.40 -2.46
C LEU A 51 -8.87 -5.36 -2.20
N PHE A 52 -9.38 -4.25 -1.66
CA PHE A 52 -10.79 -4.08 -1.37
C PHE A 52 -11.60 -3.53 -2.56
N PHE A 53 -11.13 -2.47 -3.22
CA PHE A 53 -11.87 -1.77 -4.27
C PHE A 53 -11.64 -2.31 -5.68
N GLU A 54 -10.47 -2.91 -5.92
CA GLU A 54 -10.00 -3.34 -7.24
C GLU A 54 -9.34 -4.75 -7.18
N PRO A 55 -9.98 -5.76 -6.58
CA PRO A 55 -9.40 -7.10 -6.46
C PRO A 55 -9.15 -7.76 -7.83
N GLU A 56 -9.88 -7.36 -8.88
CA GLU A 56 -9.67 -7.82 -10.26
C GLU A 56 -8.38 -7.27 -10.90
N LEU A 57 -7.84 -6.18 -10.35
CA LEU A 57 -6.61 -5.52 -10.80
C LEU A 57 -5.46 -5.71 -9.81
N SER A 58 -5.64 -6.61 -8.84
CA SER A 58 -4.66 -6.94 -7.82
C SER A 58 -4.03 -8.29 -8.13
N LEU A 59 -2.71 -8.29 -8.35
CA LEU A 59 -1.91 -9.49 -8.58
C LEU A 59 -0.98 -9.73 -7.39
N ILE A 60 -0.90 -10.99 -6.99
CA ILE A 60 0.02 -11.48 -5.96
C ILE A 60 1.08 -12.33 -6.65
N LEU A 61 2.34 -12.12 -6.29
CA LEU A 61 3.47 -12.93 -6.71
C LEU A 61 3.81 -13.93 -5.61
N GLU A 62 3.91 -15.20 -5.99
CA GLU A 62 4.26 -16.30 -5.08
C GLU A 62 5.47 -17.07 -5.60
N ASP A 63 6.34 -17.46 -4.66
CA ASP A 63 7.41 -18.44 -4.87
C ASP A 63 7.18 -19.68 -3.99
N ASP A 64 8.19 -20.55 -3.90
CA ASP A 64 8.16 -21.77 -3.08
C ASP A 64 8.10 -21.50 -1.56
N GLN A 65 8.34 -20.24 -1.13
CA GLN A 65 8.23 -19.79 0.26
C GLN A 65 6.92 -19.00 0.51
N GLY A 66 6.04 -18.89 -0.49
CA GLY A 66 4.76 -18.20 -0.40
C GLY A 66 4.78 -16.81 -1.04
N VAL A 67 3.88 -15.93 -0.59
CA VAL A 67 3.72 -14.57 -1.11
C VAL A 67 5.03 -13.79 -0.97
N CYS A 68 5.53 -13.27 -2.09
CA CYS A 68 6.81 -12.58 -2.18
C CYS A 68 6.74 -11.24 -2.91
N GLY A 69 5.56 -10.86 -3.41
CA GLY A 69 5.32 -9.55 -3.99
C GLY A 69 3.86 -9.31 -4.35
N TYR A 70 3.58 -8.10 -4.79
CA TYR A 70 2.29 -7.71 -5.34
C TYR A 70 2.46 -6.72 -6.50
N ALA A 71 1.44 -6.64 -7.35
CA ALA A 71 1.19 -5.52 -8.24
C ALA A 71 -0.29 -5.15 -8.11
N LEU A 72 -0.58 -3.93 -7.65
CA LEU A 72 -1.92 -3.47 -7.29
C LEU A 72 -2.24 -2.24 -8.13
N ALA A 73 -3.40 -2.20 -8.76
CA ALA A 73 -3.76 -1.09 -9.64
C ALA A 73 -5.19 -0.59 -9.41
N ALA A 74 -5.39 0.67 -9.75
CA ALA A 74 -6.70 1.28 -9.91
C ALA A 74 -6.88 1.71 -11.36
N LEU A 75 -7.99 1.29 -11.97
CA LEU A 75 -8.26 1.60 -13.38
C LEU A 75 -8.52 3.10 -13.60
N ASP A 76 -9.23 3.73 -12.66
CA ASP A 76 -9.51 5.17 -12.67
C ASP A 76 -9.20 5.77 -11.30
N SER A 77 -8.15 6.59 -11.24
CA SER A 77 -7.61 7.20 -10.02
C SER A 77 -8.65 8.05 -9.32
N LYS A 78 -9.43 8.85 -10.07
CA LYS A 78 -10.47 9.72 -9.49
C LYS A 78 -11.57 8.90 -8.81
N SER A 79 -12.06 7.85 -9.46
CA SER A 79 -13.08 6.95 -8.91
C SER A 79 -12.55 6.14 -7.72
N PHE A 80 -11.27 5.79 -7.73
CA PHE A 80 -10.61 5.14 -6.60
C PHE A 80 -10.50 6.07 -5.39
N TYR A 81 -9.98 7.29 -5.56
CA TYR A 81 -9.86 8.25 -4.48
C TYR A 81 -11.21 8.70 -3.93
N GLN A 82 -12.24 8.81 -4.78
CA GLN A 82 -13.60 9.06 -4.32
C GLN A 82 -14.10 7.95 -3.37
N ARG A 83 -13.96 6.66 -3.73
CA ARG A 83 -14.36 5.54 -2.86
C ARG A 83 -13.51 5.45 -1.59
N TYR A 84 -12.22 5.81 -1.69
CA TYR A 84 -11.32 5.90 -0.55
C TYR A 84 -11.81 6.94 0.44
N GLU A 85 -12.13 8.16 -0.02
CA GLU A 85 -12.70 9.24 0.80
C GLU A 85 -14.05 8.87 1.43
N GLU A 86 -14.91 8.18 0.67
CA GLU A 86 -16.27 7.86 1.13
C GLU A 86 -16.31 6.72 2.16
N SER A 87 -15.40 5.73 2.06
CA SER A 87 -15.56 4.47 2.80
C SER A 87 -14.30 3.91 3.47
N TRP A 88 -13.11 4.35 3.10
CA TRP A 88 -11.86 3.84 3.67
C TRP A 88 -11.27 4.84 4.67
N ARG A 89 -11.01 6.07 4.23
CA ARG A 89 -10.38 7.13 5.01
C ARG A 89 -11.11 7.45 6.32
N PRO A 90 -12.46 7.56 6.36
CA PRO A 90 -13.16 7.91 7.60
C PRO A 90 -12.92 6.88 8.71
N ARG A 91 -12.89 5.58 8.36
CA ARG A 91 -12.58 4.50 9.31
C ARG A 91 -11.13 4.56 9.78
N LEU A 92 -10.19 4.79 8.87
CA LEU A 92 -8.79 4.99 9.25
C LEU A 92 -8.61 6.17 10.21
N CYS A 93 -9.29 7.29 9.97
CA CYS A 93 -9.20 8.47 10.83
C CYS A 93 -9.83 8.24 12.22
N GLU A 94 -10.88 7.41 12.30
CA GLU A 94 -11.52 7.04 13.56
C GLU A 94 -10.63 6.09 14.39
N GLU A 95 -10.04 5.09 13.75
CA GLU A 95 -9.17 4.09 14.39
C GLU A 95 -7.78 4.64 14.73
N HIS A 96 -7.30 5.63 13.96
CA HIS A 96 -5.98 6.24 14.10
C HIS A 96 -6.10 7.77 14.13
N PRO A 97 -6.23 8.37 15.33
CA PRO A 97 -6.37 9.82 15.49
C PRO A 97 -5.18 10.61 14.93
N MET A 98 -5.42 11.87 14.55
CA MET A 98 -4.36 12.79 14.15
C MET A 98 -3.35 12.93 15.29
N PRO A 99 -2.03 12.74 15.03
CA PRO A 99 -1.03 12.95 16.06
C PRO A 99 -1.02 14.38 16.59
N GLU A 100 -0.81 14.52 17.90
CA GLU A 100 -0.66 15.82 18.55
C GLU A 100 0.83 16.24 18.63
N GLY A 101 1.09 17.51 18.91
CA GLY A 101 2.45 18.03 19.10
C GLY A 101 3.12 18.58 17.85
N ASP A 102 4.44 18.72 17.89
CA ASP A 102 5.25 19.26 16.78
C ASP A 102 5.48 18.18 15.71
N PRO A 103 5.04 18.40 14.44
CA PRO A 103 5.27 17.47 13.34
C PRO A 103 6.75 17.09 13.12
N ALA A 104 7.69 17.96 13.48
CA ALA A 104 9.12 17.67 13.36
C ALA A 104 9.60 16.57 14.34
N THR A 105 8.78 16.20 15.32
CA THR A 105 9.12 15.20 16.36
C THR A 105 8.34 13.90 16.22
N TRP A 106 7.46 13.80 15.23
CA TRP A 106 6.63 12.62 15.03
C TRP A 106 7.46 11.38 14.68
N SER A 107 7.06 10.23 15.22
CA SER A 107 7.56 8.94 14.75
C SER A 107 7.17 8.73 13.27
N PRO A 108 7.84 7.82 12.55
CA PRO A 108 7.44 7.47 11.20
C PRO A 108 5.97 7.01 11.11
N SER A 109 5.49 6.22 12.08
CA SER A 109 4.09 5.81 12.16
C SER A 109 3.13 6.98 12.38
N GLN A 110 3.46 7.92 13.28
CA GLN A 110 2.67 9.14 13.46
C GLN A 110 2.62 9.99 12.17
N THR A 111 3.75 10.09 11.47
CA THR A 111 3.79 10.77 10.17
C THR A 111 2.81 10.12 9.19
N VAL A 112 2.78 8.78 9.11
CA VAL A 112 1.80 8.06 8.27
C VAL A 112 0.36 8.29 8.74
N HIS A 113 0.11 8.30 10.05
CA HIS A 113 -1.23 8.60 10.59
C HIS A 113 -1.71 9.98 10.16
N SER A 114 -0.83 10.98 10.13
CA SER A 114 -1.20 12.31 9.62
C SER A 114 -1.67 12.27 8.15
N TRP A 115 -1.10 11.39 7.32
CA TRP A 115 -1.51 11.22 5.92
C TRP A 115 -2.92 10.60 5.79
N TYR A 116 -3.43 9.90 6.81
CA TYR A 116 -4.82 9.46 6.80
C TYR A 116 -5.79 10.65 6.88
N HIS A 117 -5.42 11.70 7.62
CA HIS A 117 -6.24 12.89 7.81
C HIS A 117 -6.02 13.92 6.71
N GLU A 118 -4.80 14.01 6.18
CA GLU A 118 -4.36 14.93 5.13
C GLU A 118 -3.73 14.17 3.96
N PRO A 119 -4.52 13.43 3.16
CA PRO A 119 -3.99 12.64 2.06
C PRO A 119 -3.51 13.53 0.89
N ASP A 120 -2.38 13.15 0.28
CA ASP A 120 -1.88 13.77 -0.95
C ASP A 120 -2.27 12.92 -2.18
N TYR A 121 -3.44 13.22 -2.75
CA TYR A 121 -3.89 12.55 -3.97
C TYR A 121 -3.22 13.12 -5.20
N HIS A 122 -2.52 12.26 -5.93
CA HIS A 122 -1.89 12.64 -7.18
C HIS A 122 -2.64 12.07 -8.40
N CYS A 123 -3.05 12.96 -9.30
CA CYS A 123 -3.53 12.61 -10.63
C CYS A 123 -2.74 13.45 -11.65
N PRO A 124 -1.86 12.84 -12.46
CA PRO A 124 -1.04 13.59 -13.41
C PRO A 124 -1.87 14.22 -14.53
N GLU A 125 -1.43 15.39 -15.02
CA GLU A 125 -2.06 16.07 -16.15
C GLU A 125 -1.26 15.87 -17.45
N PRO A 126 -1.91 15.65 -18.62
CA PRO A 126 -3.36 15.59 -18.79
C PRO A 126 -3.95 14.26 -18.29
N TYR A 127 -4.96 14.33 -17.42
CA TYR A 127 -5.56 13.15 -16.77
C TYR A 127 -6.00 12.07 -17.77
N ALA A 128 -6.53 12.49 -18.92
CA ALA A 128 -7.03 11.58 -19.96
C ALA A 128 -5.96 10.62 -20.50
N HIS A 129 -4.66 10.94 -20.35
CA HIS A 129 -3.57 10.06 -20.81
C HIS A 129 -3.11 9.08 -19.71
N TYR A 130 -3.41 9.37 -18.45
CA TYR A 130 -2.92 8.63 -17.29
C TYR A 130 -4.03 8.45 -16.25
N PRO A 131 -5.20 7.88 -16.61
CA PRO A 131 -6.31 7.75 -15.68
C PRO A 131 -6.05 6.69 -14.62
N SER A 132 -5.16 5.73 -14.87
CA SER A 132 -4.86 4.62 -13.96
C SER A 132 -3.57 4.87 -13.16
N HIS A 133 -3.46 4.25 -11.99
CA HIS A 133 -2.22 4.20 -11.22
C HIS A 133 -1.99 2.81 -10.62
N MET A 134 -0.78 2.53 -10.18
CA MET A 134 -0.43 1.25 -9.57
C MET A 134 0.73 1.36 -8.56
N HIS A 135 0.82 0.36 -7.68
CA HIS A 135 1.98 0.08 -6.84
C HIS A 135 2.49 -1.34 -7.09
N ILE A 136 3.80 -1.52 -7.03
CA ILE A 136 4.44 -2.82 -7.22
C ILE A 136 5.62 -2.94 -6.27
N ASP A 137 5.64 -4.03 -5.51
CA ASP A 137 6.70 -4.29 -4.54
C ASP A 137 7.01 -5.78 -4.48
N PHE A 138 8.31 -6.05 -4.31
CA PHE A 138 8.86 -7.39 -4.21
C PHE A 138 9.77 -7.46 -2.99
N LEU A 139 9.68 -8.54 -2.23
CA LEU A 139 10.72 -8.90 -1.27
C LEU A 139 12.05 -9.10 -1.99
N ALA A 140 13.15 -8.90 -1.28
CA ALA A 140 14.50 -9.00 -1.84
C ALA A 140 14.74 -10.31 -2.62
N ARG A 141 14.17 -11.42 -2.16
CA ARG A 141 14.30 -12.75 -2.81
C ARG A 141 13.60 -12.88 -4.17
N ALA A 142 12.68 -11.97 -4.50
CA ALA A 142 11.93 -11.98 -5.76
C ALA A 142 12.46 -10.95 -6.78
N ARG A 143 13.45 -10.12 -6.41
CA ARG A 143 14.03 -9.07 -7.28
C ARG A 143 15.09 -9.63 -8.23
N GLY A 144 15.25 -9.03 -9.40
CA GLY A 144 16.31 -9.37 -10.36
C GLY A 144 16.02 -10.61 -11.23
N HIS A 145 14.76 -11.00 -11.32
CA HIS A 145 14.30 -12.19 -12.05
C HIS A 145 13.38 -11.88 -13.25
N GLY A 146 13.22 -10.60 -13.62
CA GLY A 146 12.34 -10.09 -14.67
C GLY A 146 12.04 -8.62 -14.46
#